data_AF-A0A024GCU8-F1
#
_entry.id   AF-A0A024GCU8-F1
#
_cell.length_a   1.000
_cell.length_b   1.000
_cell.length_c   1.000
_cell.angle_alpha   90.00
_cell.angle_beta   90.00
_cell.angle_gamma   90.00
#
_symmetry.space_group_name_H-M   'P 1'
#
loop_
_entity.id
_entity.type
_entity.pdbx_description
1 polymer ?
#
loop_
_entity_poly.entity_id
_entity_poly.type
_entity_poly.pdbx_seq_one_letter_code
_entity_poly.pdbx_strand_id
1 'polypeptide(L)'
;MSTLPEQGIVTENLAERFLPLLIELLNHTDVDVRTCAGENIAFLYQHVPGLAYSAQHWTLLQKILDMSKESSKKKSKQDRKTQRLAFRDVYQTLANSEYPKSLITICGEKVELEGWQFVFQLEAMKRSLGSALQQHLEHNNFIRNVFDLPEAIETSIIDRRDVFDKRSESRKQRSNILKGDRRRKHHLQNAILKDQ
;
A
#
# COMPACT_ATOMS: atom_id res chain seq x y z
N MET A 1 16.70 -5.41 -2.01
CA MET A 1 17.48 -4.27 -1.47
C MET A 1 16.59 -3.41 -0.59
N SER A 2 16.32 -3.83 0.66
CA SER A 2 15.87 -2.95 1.77
C SER A 2 15.62 -3.78 3.03
N THR A 3 16.69 -4.29 3.63
CA THR A 3 16.76 -4.68 5.06
C THR A 3 18.11 -4.21 5.61
N LEU A 4 18.57 -3.05 5.14
CA LEU A 4 19.83 -2.46 5.55
C LEU A 4 19.52 -1.27 6.46
N PRO A 5 20.35 -1.05 7.50
CA PRO A 5 20.05 -0.13 8.59
C PRO A 5 19.77 1.29 8.09
N GLU A 6 18.83 1.97 8.73
CA GLU A 6 18.27 3.31 8.44
C GLU A 6 19.31 4.44 8.28
N GLN A 7 20.59 4.18 8.52
CA GLN A 7 21.64 5.19 8.52
C GLN A 7 22.49 5.07 7.25
N GLY A 8 22.11 5.79 6.21
CA GLY A 8 23.09 6.26 5.22
C GLY A 8 22.96 5.79 3.77
N ILE A 9 21.81 5.28 3.32
CA ILE A 9 21.65 4.96 1.88
C ILE A 9 21.44 6.23 1.06
N VAL A 10 20.59 7.14 1.53
CA VAL A 10 20.36 8.45 0.90
C VAL A 10 21.21 9.48 1.63
N THR A 11 22.33 9.84 1.02
CA THR A 11 23.25 10.87 1.52
C THR A 11 23.05 12.17 0.77
N GLU A 12 23.52 13.28 1.33
CA GLU A 12 23.58 14.58 0.64
C GLU A 12 24.27 14.45 -0.73
N ASN A 13 25.38 13.70 -0.81
CA ASN A 13 26.09 13.44 -2.06
C ASN A 13 25.22 12.74 -3.11
N LEU A 14 24.44 11.75 -2.68
CA LEU A 14 23.50 11.06 -3.57
C LEU A 14 22.44 12.05 -4.09
N ALA A 15 21.88 12.87 -3.21
CA ALA A 15 20.88 13.86 -3.57
C ALA A 15 21.43 14.91 -4.55
N GLU A 16 22.63 15.45 -4.30
CA GLU A 16 23.30 16.41 -5.18
C GLU A 16 23.49 15.85 -6.61
N ARG A 17 23.83 14.56 -6.72
CA ARG A 17 24.03 13.90 -8.00
C ARG A 17 22.73 13.66 -8.77
N PHE A 18 21.69 13.18 -8.09
CA PHE A 18 20.47 12.71 -8.76
C PHE A 18 19.38 13.77 -8.88
N LEU A 19 19.32 14.74 -7.97
CA LEU A 19 18.27 15.76 -7.97
C LEU A 19 18.19 16.55 -9.30
N PRO A 20 19.30 17.01 -9.91
CA PRO A 20 19.23 17.71 -11.20
C PRO A 20 18.62 16.84 -12.32
N LEU A 21 18.99 15.56 -12.37
CA LEU A 21 18.47 14.60 -13.35
C LEU A 21 16.97 14.37 -13.15
N LEU A 22 16.53 14.21 -11.90
CA LEU A 22 15.10 14.03 -11.59
C LEU A 22 14.28 15.27 -11.96
N ILE A 23 14.81 16.48 -11.73
CA ILE A 23 14.15 17.75 -12.09
C ILE A 23 13.97 17.86 -13.62
N GLU A 24 14.95 17.37 -14.40
CA GLU A 24 14.86 17.29 -15.86
C GLU A 24 13.76 16.30 -16.29
N LEU A 25 13.72 15.11 -15.67
CA LEU A 25 12.71 14.08 -15.95
C LEU A 25 11.27 14.52 -15.67
N LEU A 26 11.05 15.53 -14.82
CA LEU A 26 9.73 16.15 -14.66
C LEU A 26 9.17 16.78 -15.94
N ASN A 27 10.01 17.03 -16.96
CA ASN A 27 9.58 17.55 -18.26
C ASN A 27 9.31 16.45 -19.30
N HIS A 28 9.51 15.18 -18.96
CA HIS A 28 9.34 14.07 -19.89
C HIS A 28 7.90 14.00 -20.44
N THR A 29 7.69 13.46 -21.65
CA THR A 29 6.35 13.39 -22.28
C THR A 29 5.45 12.34 -21.64
N ASP A 30 6.03 11.23 -21.20
CA ASP A 30 5.36 10.17 -20.46
C ASP A 30 4.99 10.60 -19.04
N VAL A 31 3.75 10.36 -18.64
CA VAL A 31 3.26 10.68 -17.29
C VAL A 31 3.91 9.81 -16.22
N ASP A 32 4.19 8.55 -16.53
CA ASP A 32 4.74 7.61 -15.55
C ASP A 32 6.16 8.01 -15.19
N VAL A 33 6.97 8.40 -16.19
CA VAL A 33 8.33 8.93 -15.96
C VAL A 33 8.30 10.20 -15.10
N ARG A 34 7.38 11.12 -15.37
CA ARG A 34 7.22 12.34 -14.54
C ARG A 34 6.81 12.00 -13.12
N THR A 35 5.84 11.10 -12.94
CA THR A 35 5.37 10.65 -11.63
C THR A 35 6.51 10.02 -10.85
N CYS A 36 7.22 9.03 -11.42
CA CYS A 36 8.35 8.39 -10.76
C CYS A 36 9.45 9.40 -10.40
N ALA A 37 9.75 10.37 -11.27
CA ALA A 37 10.70 11.43 -10.96
C ALA A 37 10.25 12.28 -9.76
N GLY A 38 8.98 12.69 -9.72
CA GLY A 38 8.40 13.44 -8.60
C GLY A 38 8.44 12.68 -7.28
N GLU A 39 8.07 11.41 -7.28
CA GLU A 39 8.10 10.55 -6.10
C GLU A 39 9.54 10.33 -5.58
N ASN A 40 10.50 10.14 -6.48
CA ASN A 40 11.92 10.03 -6.11
C ASN A 40 12.45 11.35 -5.54
N ILE A 41 12.05 12.51 -6.07
CA ILE A 41 12.38 13.82 -5.48
C ILE A 41 11.81 13.90 -4.07
N ALA A 42 10.55 13.54 -3.86
CA ALA A 42 9.93 13.55 -2.53
C ALA A 42 10.66 12.62 -1.54
N PHE A 43 11.07 11.44 -2.01
CA PHE A 43 11.87 10.50 -1.22
C PHE A 43 13.24 11.08 -0.84
N LEU A 44 13.92 11.79 -1.74
CA LEU A 44 15.16 12.50 -1.40
C LEU A 44 14.91 13.59 -0.35
N TYR A 45 13.84 14.38 -0.49
CA TYR A 45 13.47 15.43 0.46
C TYR A 45 13.14 14.87 1.86
N GLN A 46 12.52 13.70 1.93
CA GLN A 46 12.26 13.00 3.20
C GLN A 46 13.56 12.66 3.96
N HIS A 47 14.61 12.23 3.24
CA HIS A 47 15.86 11.74 3.85
C HIS A 47 16.98 12.78 3.91
N VAL A 48 16.87 13.87 3.14
CA VAL A 48 17.86 14.94 3.08
C VAL A 48 17.17 16.29 3.32
N PRO A 49 16.88 16.64 4.59
CA PRO A 49 16.19 17.88 4.94
C PRO A 49 16.91 19.14 4.44
N GLY A 50 18.24 19.07 4.26
CA GLY A 50 19.07 20.15 3.70
C GLY A 50 18.59 20.66 2.33
N LEU A 51 17.90 19.82 1.54
CA LEU A 51 17.37 20.20 0.23
C LEU A 51 16.30 21.29 0.29
N ALA A 52 15.59 21.43 1.41
CA ALA A 52 14.61 22.50 1.63
C ALA A 52 15.26 23.90 1.70
N TYR A 53 16.56 23.97 2.00
CA TYR A 53 17.33 25.22 2.06
C TYR A 53 18.14 25.50 0.79
N SER A 54 18.05 24.64 -0.22
CA SER A 54 18.75 24.81 -1.49
C SER A 54 18.19 26.00 -2.29
N ALA A 55 19.04 26.65 -3.09
CA ALA A 55 18.63 27.80 -3.91
C ALA A 55 17.53 27.43 -4.93
N GLN A 56 17.47 26.17 -5.36
CA GLN A 56 16.50 25.69 -6.35
C GLN A 56 15.16 25.28 -5.72
N HIS A 57 15.09 25.15 -4.38
CA HIS A 57 13.91 24.63 -3.68
C HIS A 57 12.61 25.35 -4.09
N TRP A 58 12.59 26.69 -4.06
CA TRP A 58 11.39 27.44 -4.39
C TRP A 58 10.94 27.25 -5.84
N THR A 59 11.89 27.26 -6.77
CA THR A 59 11.58 27.04 -8.20
C THR A 59 11.03 25.64 -8.45
N LEU A 60 11.58 24.63 -7.78
CA LEU A 60 11.09 23.26 -7.81
C LEU A 60 9.69 23.16 -7.21
N LEU A 61 9.47 23.76 -6.03
CA LEU A 61 8.19 23.71 -5.34
C LEU A 61 7.06 24.30 -6.20
N GLN A 62 7.30 25.43 -6.87
CA GLN A 62 6.33 26.01 -7.81
C GLN A 62 6.04 25.08 -8.99
N LYS A 63 7.08 24.48 -9.58
CA LYS A 63 6.91 23.49 -10.67
C LYS A 63 6.06 22.30 -10.22
N ILE A 64 6.32 21.74 -9.03
CA ILE A 64 5.53 20.64 -8.47
C ILE A 64 4.08 21.07 -8.22
N LEU A 65 3.86 22.28 -7.71
CA LEU A 65 2.53 22.84 -7.51
C LEU A 65 1.74 22.95 -8.82
N ASP A 66 2.35 23.44 -9.88
CA ASP A 66 1.73 23.52 -11.21
C ASP A 66 1.37 22.13 -11.74
N MET A 67 2.25 21.16 -11.56
CA MET A 67 2.00 19.77 -11.96
C MET A 67 0.86 19.12 -11.18
N SER A 68 0.66 19.48 -9.90
CA SER A 68 -0.47 19.04 -9.07
C SER A 68 -1.81 19.62 -9.52
N LYS A 69 -1.80 20.74 -10.27
CA LYS A 69 -2.97 21.47 -10.76
C LYS A 69 -3.20 21.33 -12.28
N GLU A 70 -2.35 20.57 -12.97
CA GLU A 70 -2.33 20.40 -14.42
C GLU A 70 -3.73 20.16 -15.02
N SER A 71 -4.17 21.01 -15.94
CA SER A 71 -5.50 20.97 -16.55
C SER A 71 -5.50 20.86 -18.08
N SER A 72 -4.31 20.67 -18.70
CA SER A 72 -4.14 20.61 -20.14
C SER A 72 -5.01 19.55 -20.81
N LYS A 73 -5.81 19.99 -21.79
CA LYS A 73 -6.64 19.12 -22.64
C LYS A 73 -5.82 18.24 -23.58
N LYS A 74 -4.52 18.48 -23.72
CA LYS A 74 -3.60 17.69 -24.56
C LYS A 74 -3.24 16.32 -23.96
N LYS A 75 -3.42 16.14 -22.65
CA LYS A 75 -3.14 14.88 -21.92
C LYS A 75 -4.40 14.02 -21.81
N SER A 76 -4.26 12.71 -21.60
CA SER A 76 -5.44 11.85 -21.38
C SER A 76 -6.13 12.17 -20.04
N LYS A 77 -7.41 11.80 -19.89
CA LYS A 77 -8.13 11.98 -18.60
C LYS A 77 -7.48 11.15 -17.48
N GLN A 78 -7.00 9.96 -17.81
CA GLN A 78 -6.33 9.08 -16.86
C GLN A 78 -4.99 9.68 -16.43
N ASP A 79 -4.17 10.13 -17.39
CA ASP A 79 -2.85 10.69 -17.11
C ASP A 79 -2.95 11.93 -16.23
N ARG A 80 -3.91 12.82 -16.51
CA ARG A 80 -4.16 13.98 -15.65
C ARG A 80 -4.50 13.56 -14.24
N LYS A 81 -5.31 12.52 -14.06
CA LYS A 81 -5.69 12.03 -12.74
C LYS A 81 -4.48 11.44 -12.01
N THR A 82 -3.72 10.56 -12.65
CA THR A 82 -2.50 9.95 -12.09
C THR A 82 -1.51 11.02 -11.67
N GLN A 83 -1.19 11.97 -12.57
CA GLN A 83 -0.26 13.05 -12.28
C GLN A 83 -0.75 13.90 -11.10
N ARG A 84 -2.01 14.37 -11.10
CA ARG A 84 -2.51 15.22 -10.01
C ARG A 84 -2.46 14.53 -8.65
N LEU A 85 -2.79 13.23 -8.61
CA LEU A 85 -2.75 12.45 -7.37
C LEU A 85 -1.31 12.36 -6.83
N ALA A 86 -0.37 11.91 -7.66
CA ALA A 86 1.02 11.78 -7.26
C ALA A 86 1.64 13.13 -6.86
N PHE A 87 1.48 14.16 -7.70
CA PHE A 87 2.10 15.46 -7.46
C PHE A 87 1.48 16.25 -6.32
N ARG A 88 0.25 15.94 -5.90
CA ARG A 88 -0.31 16.48 -4.67
C ARG A 88 0.47 16.00 -3.45
N ASP A 89 0.75 14.70 -3.38
CA ASP A 89 1.46 14.11 -2.24
C ASP A 89 2.93 14.55 -2.25
N VAL A 90 3.57 14.61 -3.43
CA VAL A 90 4.92 15.19 -3.60
C VAL A 90 4.97 16.65 -3.14
N TYR A 91 3.96 17.46 -3.49
CA TYR A 91 3.89 18.85 -3.02
C TYR A 91 3.82 18.93 -1.49
N GLN A 92 3.00 18.11 -0.84
CA GLN A 92 2.89 18.09 0.63
C GLN A 92 4.23 17.74 1.29
N THR A 93 4.97 16.79 0.72
CA THR A 93 6.31 16.43 1.22
C THR A 93 7.29 17.59 1.13
N LEU A 94 7.33 18.28 -0.01
CA LEU A 94 8.28 19.38 -0.21
C LEU A 94 7.89 20.66 0.57
N ALA A 95 6.59 20.96 0.69
CA ALA A 95 6.10 22.18 1.33
C ALA A 95 6.03 22.05 2.86
N ASN A 96 5.52 20.92 3.33
CA ASN A 96 5.06 20.76 4.72
C ASN A 96 5.77 19.62 5.45
N SER A 97 6.68 18.90 4.80
CA SER A 97 7.29 17.66 5.34
C SER A 97 6.24 16.62 5.74
N GLU A 98 5.11 16.58 5.02
CA GLU A 98 4.05 15.59 5.19
C GLU A 98 4.20 14.47 4.15
N TYR A 99 4.07 13.22 4.60
CA TYR A 99 4.36 12.04 3.78
C TYR A 99 3.09 11.24 3.46
N PRO A 100 3.07 10.48 2.35
CA PRO A 100 1.94 9.64 2.01
C PRO A 100 1.72 8.54 3.06
N LYS A 101 0.45 8.27 3.35
CA LYS A 101 -0.01 7.23 4.27
C LYS A 101 -0.66 6.09 3.50
N SER A 102 -0.18 4.87 3.73
CA SER A 102 -0.69 3.63 3.14
C SER A 102 -1.37 2.78 4.20
N LEU A 103 -2.67 2.53 4.05
CA LEU A 103 -3.42 1.61 4.90
C LEU A 103 -3.34 0.19 4.32
N ILE A 104 -2.82 -0.74 5.10
CA ILE A 104 -2.83 -2.18 4.79
C ILE A 104 -3.63 -2.94 5.84
N THR A 105 -4.29 -4.02 5.44
CA THR A 105 -5.05 -4.87 6.37
C THR A 105 -4.26 -6.15 6.63
N ILE A 106 -3.98 -6.47 7.88
CA ILE A 106 -3.24 -7.67 8.29
C ILE A 106 -4.05 -8.38 9.35
N CYS A 107 -4.40 -9.66 9.14
CA CYS A 107 -5.22 -10.43 10.08
C CYS A 107 -6.55 -9.74 10.49
N GLY A 108 -7.10 -8.87 9.64
CA GLY A 108 -8.32 -8.10 9.94
C GLY A 108 -8.08 -6.75 10.63
N GLU A 109 -6.86 -6.44 11.04
CA GLU A 109 -6.47 -5.14 11.61
C GLU A 109 -5.92 -4.22 10.52
N LYS A 110 -6.24 -2.93 10.60
CA LYS A 110 -5.70 -1.92 9.68
C LYS A 110 -4.43 -1.32 10.28
N VAL A 111 -3.32 -1.43 9.56
CA VAL A 111 -2.05 -0.81 9.88
C VAL A 111 -1.82 0.35 8.93
N GLU A 112 -1.47 1.51 9.47
CA GLU A 112 -1.08 2.70 8.72
C GLU A 112 0.45 2.74 8.63
N LEU A 113 0.97 2.81 7.41
CA LEU A 113 2.39 3.01 7.11
C LEU A 113 2.57 4.39 6.51
N GLU A 114 3.49 5.19 7.07
CA GLU A 114 3.72 6.57 6.65
C GLU A 114 5.13 6.73 6.07
N GLY A 115 5.24 7.29 4.87
CA GLY A 115 6.54 7.54 4.22
C GLY A 115 6.63 6.99 2.80
N TRP A 116 7.48 7.63 2.00
CA TRP A 116 7.73 7.22 0.61
C TRP A 116 8.40 5.84 0.51
N GLN A 117 9.21 5.46 1.51
CA GLN A 117 9.81 4.13 1.58
C GLN A 117 8.77 3.01 1.50
N PHE A 118 7.68 3.14 2.25
CA PHE A 118 6.62 2.13 2.31
C PHE A 118 5.78 2.15 1.04
N VAL A 119 5.57 3.31 0.41
CA VAL A 119 4.91 3.40 -0.90
C VAL A 119 5.66 2.53 -1.93
N PHE A 120 6.97 2.74 -2.07
CA PHE A 120 7.79 1.99 -3.02
C PHE A 120 7.89 0.51 -2.68
N GLN A 121 8.12 0.18 -1.40
CA GLN A 121 8.19 -1.21 -0.96
C GLN A 121 6.86 -1.94 -1.18
N LEU A 122 5.72 -1.32 -0.84
CA LEU A 122 4.40 -1.91 -1.07
C LEU A 122 4.12 -2.12 -2.55
N GLU A 123 4.46 -1.16 -3.41
CA GLU A 123 4.26 -1.30 -4.85
C GLU A 123 5.14 -2.43 -5.42
N ALA A 124 6.41 -2.49 -5.04
CA ALA A 124 7.32 -3.56 -5.44
C ALA A 124 6.83 -4.93 -4.98
N MET A 125 6.35 -5.04 -3.74
CA MET A 125 5.80 -6.28 -3.19
C MET A 125 4.47 -6.67 -3.85
N LYS A 126 3.57 -5.72 -4.12
CA LYS A 126 2.33 -5.96 -4.88
C LYS A 126 2.63 -6.49 -6.27
N ARG A 127 3.60 -5.90 -6.97
CA ARG A 127 4.00 -6.33 -8.32
C ARG A 127 4.62 -7.73 -8.32
N SER A 128 5.41 -8.05 -7.29
CA SER A 128 6.16 -9.31 -7.22
C SER A 128 5.34 -10.48 -6.68
N LEU A 129 4.52 -10.24 -5.65
CA LEU A 129 3.78 -11.28 -4.93
C LEU A 129 2.31 -11.37 -5.34
N GLY A 130 1.75 -10.30 -5.92
CA GLY A 130 0.35 -10.25 -6.34
C GLY A 130 -0.61 -10.67 -5.21
N SER A 131 -1.42 -11.70 -5.47
CA SER A 131 -2.39 -12.22 -4.51
C SER A 131 -1.76 -12.88 -3.27
N ALA A 132 -0.48 -13.26 -3.32
CA ALA A 132 0.22 -13.89 -2.19
C ALA A 132 0.70 -12.87 -1.14
N LEU A 133 0.68 -11.57 -1.45
CA LEU A 133 1.16 -10.51 -0.56
C LEU A 133 0.50 -10.59 0.83
N GLN A 134 -0.81 -10.81 0.88
CA GLN A 134 -1.55 -10.89 2.14
C GLN A 134 -1.03 -12.01 3.04
N GLN A 135 -0.82 -13.20 2.47
CA GLN A 135 -0.31 -14.34 3.24
C GLN A 135 1.10 -14.09 3.77
N HIS A 136 1.94 -13.41 2.99
CA HIS A 136 3.28 -13.03 3.42
C HIS A 136 3.27 -11.96 4.50
N LEU A 137 2.42 -10.94 4.42
CA LEU A 137 2.25 -9.96 5.49
C LEU A 137 1.80 -10.60 6.79
N GLU A 138 1.01 -11.67 6.74
CA GLU A 138 0.51 -12.36 7.93
C GLU A 138 1.55 -13.30 8.57
N HIS A 139 2.39 -13.99 7.78
CA HIS A 139 3.20 -15.11 8.29
C HIS A 139 4.71 -14.98 8.04
N ASN A 140 5.14 -14.13 7.10
CA ASN A 140 6.55 -14.05 6.72
C ASN A 140 7.24 -12.92 7.50
N ASN A 141 7.99 -13.29 8.55
CA ASN A 141 8.72 -12.33 9.38
C ASN A 141 9.71 -11.46 8.60
N PHE A 142 10.29 -11.94 7.50
CA PHE A 142 11.13 -11.10 6.63
C PHE A 142 10.32 -9.96 5.99
N ILE A 143 9.15 -10.28 5.43
CA ILE A 143 8.27 -9.27 4.81
C ILE A 143 7.69 -8.34 5.88
N ARG A 144 7.37 -8.87 7.06
CA ARG A 144 6.90 -8.07 8.19
C ARG A 144 7.95 -7.07 8.67
N ASN A 145 9.20 -7.52 8.78
CA ASN A 145 10.33 -6.66 9.13
C ASN A 145 10.54 -5.53 8.11
N VAL A 146 10.40 -5.79 6.80
CA VAL A 146 10.49 -4.75 5.76
C VAL A 146 9.50 -3.60 5.97
N PHE A 147 8.34 -3.87 6.57
CA PHE A 147 7.29 -2.88 6.85
C PHE A 147 7.25 -2.44 8.33
N ASP A 148 8.30 -2.73 9.11
CA ASP A 148 8.37 -2.45 10.55
C ASP A 148 7.19 -3.03 11.35
N LEU A 149 6.64 -4.15 10.88
CA LEU A 149 5.54 -4.86 11.53
C LEU A 149 6.09 -5.77 12.63
N PRO A 150 5.35 -5.95 13.74
CA PRO A 150 5.74 -6.90 14.78
C PRO A 150 5.86 -8.31 14.19
N GLU A 151 6.68 -9.18 14.78
CA GLU A 151 6.77 -10.57 14.32
C GLU A 151 5.39 -11.25 14.28
N ALA A 152 5.20 -12.15 13.33
CA ALA A 152 3.98 -12.94 13.27
C ALA A 152 3.90 -13.78 14.55
N ILE A 153 2.77 -13.69 15.24
CA ILE A 153 2.46 -14.65 16.30
C ILE A 153 2.39 -16.01 15.60
N GLU A 154 3.20 -16.97 16.05
CA GLU A 154 3.04 -18.38 15.67
C GLU A 154 1.65 -18.85 16.12
N THR A 155 0.65 -18.59 15.30
CA THR A 155 -0.49 -19.48 15.24
C THR A 155 0.10 -20.72 14.60
N SER A 156 0.55 -21.64 15.47
CA SER A 156 0.88 -23.03 15.11
C SER A 156 -0.08 -23.40 14.01
N ILE A 157 0.47 -23.76 12.84
CA ILE A 157 -0.24 -24.13 11.62
C ILE A 157 -1.56 -24.79 12.02
N ILE A 158 -2.64 -24.01 12.20
CA ILE A 158 -3.93 -24.59 12.55
C ILE A 158 -4.26 -25.27 11.26
N ASP A 159 -4.08 -26.58 11.29
CA ASP A 159 -3.97 -27.46 10.14
C ASP A 159 -4.98 -27.01 9.10
N ARG A 160 -4.55 -26.18 8.13
CA ARG A 160 -5.50 -25.57 7.20
C ARG A 160 -6.13 -26.65 6.33
N ARG A 161 -5.58 -27.88 6.37
CA ARG A 161 -6.25 -29.07 5.87
C ARG A 161 -7.63 -29.22 6.50
N ASP A 162 -7.84 -28.98 7.80
CA ASP A 162 -9.18 -29.12 8.41
C ASP A 162 -10.20 -28.06 7.93
N VAL A 163 -9.74 -26.85 7.58
CA VAL A 163 -10.65 -25.81 7.07
C VAL A 163 -11.01 -26.04 5.59
N PHE A 164 -10.06 -26.55 4.81
CA PHE A 164 -10.22 -26.81 3.37
C PHE A 164 -10.64 -28.25 3.03
N ASP A 165 -10.53 -29.21 3.96
CA ASP A 165 -10.96 -30.59 3.75
C ASP A 165 -12.48 -30.68 3.81
N LYS A 166 -13.06 -31.21 2.73
CA LYS A 166 -14.50 -31.48 2.62
C LYS A 166 -14.97 -32.51 3.65
N ARG A 167 -14.06 -33.25 4.30
CA ARG A 167 -14.32 -34.28 5.31
C ARG A 167 -14.09 -33.85 6.75
N SER A 168 -13.76 -32.58 7.03
CA SER A 168 -13.48 -32.14 8.39
C SER A 168 -14.68 -32.22 9.34
N GLU A 169 -14.41 -32.56 10.61
CA GLU A 169 -15.43 -32.69 11.66
C GLU A 169 -16.21 -31.38 11.86
N SER A 170 -15.52 -30.23 11.77
CA SER A 170 -16.14 -28.91 11.89
C SER A 170 -17.20 -28.65 10.81
N ARG A 171 -16.96 -29.07 9.55
CA ARG A 171 -17.96 -28.98 8.46
C ARG A 171 -19.10 -29.97 8.64
N LYS A 172 -18.81 -31.21 9.08
CA LYS A 172 -19.86 -32.21 9.37
C LYS A 172 -20.80 -31.72 10.47
N GLN A 173 -20.24 -31.15 11.54
CA GLN A 173 -21.01 -30.62 12.66
C GLN A 173 -21.89 -29.46 12.23
N ARG A 174 -21.37 -28.52 11.44
CA ARG A 174 -22.15 -27.41 10.87
C ARG A 174 -23.28 -27.90 9.96
N SER A 175 -23.03 -28.92 9.14
CA SER A 175 -24.04 -29.55 8.28
C SER A 175 -25.16 -30.21 9.09
N ASN A 176 -24.81 -30.92 10.17
CA ASN A 176 -25.78 -31.59 11.04
C ASN A 176 -26.68 -30.58 11.77
N ILE A 177 -26.11 -29.47 12.27
CA ILE A 177 -26.88 -28.39 12.90
C ILE A 177 -27.89 -27.82 11.90
N LEU A 178 -27.46 -27.51 10.67
CA LEU A 178 -28.35 -26.98 9.63
C LEU A 178 -29.46 -27.97 9.24
N LYS A 179 -29.18 -29.29 9.21
CA LYS A 179 -30.20 -30.32 8.97
C LYS A 179 -31.22 -30.39 10.11
N GLY A 180 -30.77 -30.27 11.36
CA GLY A 180 -31.64 -30.20 12.53
C GLY A 180 -32.57 -28.99 12.47
N ASP A 181 -32.03 -27.82 12.13
CA ASP A 181 -32.81 -26.59 11.96
C ASP A 181 -33.87 -26.69 10.86
N ARG A 182 -33.51 -27.25 9.71
CA ARG A 182 -34.47 -27.48 8.61
C ARG A 182 -35.61 -28.40 9.06
N ARG A 183 -35.30 -29.48 9.77
CA ARG A 183 -36.31 -30.41 10.31
C ARG A 183 -37.22 -29.71 11.31
N ARG A 184 -36.68 -28.88 12.22
CA ARG A 184 -37.47 -28.10 13.18
C ARG A 184 -38.42 -27.13 12.48
N LYS A 185 -37.92 -26.36 11.51
CA LYS A 185 -38.75 -25.42 10.73
C LYS A 185 -39.86 -26.13 9.95
N HIS A 186 -39.56 -27.28 9.35
CA HIS A 186 -40.55 -28.10 8.65
C HIS A 186 -41.61 -28.69 9.59
N HIS A 187 -41.23 -29.16 10.79
CA HIS A 187 -42.19 -29.64 11.78
C HIS A 187 -43.12 -28.53 12.27
N LEU A 188 -42.59 -27.33 12.51
CA LEU A 188 -43.39 -26.16 12.88
C LEU A 188 -44.37 -25.79 11.76
N GLN A 189 -43.92 -25.78 10.51
CA GLN A 189 -44.80 -25.51 9.36
C GLN A 189 -45.93 -26.53 9.24
N ASN A 190 -45.62 -27.82 9.42
CA ASN A 190 -46.63 -28.88 9.38
C ASN A 190 -47.57 -28.87 10.60
N ALA A 191 -47.13 -28.39 11.75
CA ALA A 191 -47.99 -28.22 12.93
C ALA A 191 -49.00 -27.09 12.69
N ILE A 192 -48.55 -25.96 12.17
CA ILE A 192 -49.41 -24.81 11.84
C ILE A 192 -50.48 -25.18 10.79
N LEU A 193 -50.13 -26.03 9.82
CA LEU A 193 -51.07 -26.51 8.79
C LEU A 193 -52.10 -27.53 9.31
N LYS A 194 -51.91 -28.11 10.50
CA LYS A 194 -52.84 -29.06 11.13
C LYS A 194 -53.85 -28.41 12.08
N ASP A 195 -53.62 -27.15 12.46
CA ASP A 195 -54.48 -26.36 13.34
C ASP A 195 -55.46 -25.44 12.57
N GLN A 196 -55.65 -25.69 11.25
CA GLN A 196 -56.68 -25.10 10.39
C GLN A 196 -57.65 -26.18 9.91
#